data_AF-A0A382XFM4-F1
#
_entry.id   AF-A0A382XFM4-F1
#
_cell.length_a   1.000
_cell.length_b   1.000
_cell.length_c   1.000
_cell.angle_alpha   90.00
_cell.angle_beta   90.00
_cell.angle_gamma   90.00
#
_symmetry.space_group_name_H-M   'P 1'
#
loop_
_entity.id
_entity.type
_entity.pdbx_description
1 polymer ?
#
loop_
_entity_poly.entity_id
_entity_poly.type
_entity_poly.pdbx_seq_one_letter_code
_entity_poly.pdbx_strand_id
1 'polypeptide(L)'
;MKKNFFIIVFFIFFSIILPNKSNAYSSDPKQFISEVVDKAKKILVETNSQEFKTKELSKIAMETVDIQGIGYYTLGNYRKELSDD
;
A
#
# COMPACT_ATOMS: atom_id res chain seq x y z
N MET A 1 -21.45 -12.64 40.27
CA MET A 1 -21.77 -12.03 38.96
C MET A 1 -21.01 -10.72 38.71
N LYS A 2 -21.02 -9.75 39.64
CA LYS A 2 -20.33 -8.45 39.47
C LYS A 2 -18.79 -8.54 39.30
N LYS A 3 -18.12 -9.45 40.01
CA LYS A 3 -16.67 -9.67 39.91
C LYS A 3 -16.24 -10.22 38.55
N ASN A 4 -16.98 -11.17 37.99
CA ASN A 4 -16.69 -11.75 36.67
C ASN A 4 -16.93 -10.73 35.55
N PHE A 5 -17.94 -9.86 35.69
CA PHE A 5 -18.18 -8.75 34.78
C PHE A 5 -17.00 -7.77 34.74
N PHE A 6 -16.46 -7.40 35.92
CA PHE A 6 -15.31 -6.51 36.01
C PHE A 6 -14.05 -7.09 35.35
N ILE A 7 -13.85 -8.41 35.49
CA ILE A 7 -12.74 -9.13 34.84
C ILE A 7 -12.88 -9.09 33.32
N ILE A 8 -14.09 -9.34 32.79
CA ILE A 8 -14.34 -9.31 31.34
C ILE A 8 -14.13 -7.90 30.78
N VAL A 9 -14.65 -6.87 31.45
CA VAL A 9 -14.45 -5.46 31.06
C VAL A 9 -12.97 -5.09 31.10
N PHE A 10 -12.23 -5.54 32.12
CA PHE A 10 -10.80 -5.32 32.23
C PHE A 10 -10.02 -5.94 31.06
N PHE A 11 -10.34 -7.18 30.66
CA PHE A 11 -9.70 -7.82 29.51
C PHE A 11 -10.00 -7.13 28.17
N ILE A 12 -11.25 -6.66 27.97
CA ILE A 12 -11.63 -5.90 26.77
C ILE A 12 -10.92 -4.53 26.74
N PHE A 13 -10.80 -3.86 27.88
CA PHE A 13 -10.08 -2.59 27.97
C PHE A 13 -8.59 -2.79 27.68
N PHE A 14 -8.00 -3.87 28.22
CA PHE A 14 -6.59 -4.19 28.01
C PHE A 14 -6.28 -4.57 26.55
N SER A 15 -7.19 -5.23 25.84
CA SER A 15 -7.01 -5.56 24.43
C SER A 15 -7.06 -4.33 23.51
N ILE A 16 -7.76 -3.26 23.90
CA ILE A 16 -7.83 -2.00 23.15
C ILE A 16 -6.59 -1.11 23.41
N ILE A 17 -6.03 -1.17 24.62
CA ILE A 17 -4.91 -0.29 25.04
C ILE A 17 -3.56 -0.83 24.60
N LEU A 18 -3.43 -2.14 24.38
CA LEU A 18 -2.20 -2.68 23.83
C LEU A 18 -1.98 -2.06 22.44
N PRO A 19 -0.89 -1.30 22.23
CA PRO A 19 -0.64 -0.72 20.93
C PRO A 19 -0.43 -1.87 19.94
N ASN A 20 -1.37 -2.00 18.99
CA ASN A 20 -1.17 -2.83 17.81
C ASN A 20 0.02 -2.24 17.06
N LYS A 21 1.20 -2.84 17.22
CA LYS A 21 2.38 -2.48 16.43
C LYS A 21 2.14 -2.96 15.00
N SER A 22 1.46 -2.15 14.19
CA SER A 22 1.46 -2.34 12.74
C SER A 22 2.76 -1.74 12.19
N ASN A 23 3.57 -2.58 11.55
CA ASN A 23 4.75 -2.12 10.84
C ASN A 23 4.28 -1.65 9.45
N ALA A 24 4.17 -0.34 9.26
CA ALA A 24 4.10 0.23 7.91
C ALA A 24 5.52 0.28 7.32
N TYR A 25 5.66 0.06 6.01
CA TYR A 25 6.95 0.08 5.32
C TYR A 25 7.70 1.42 5.52
N SER A 26 6.98 2.53 5.37
CA SER A 26 7.37 3.85 5.86
C SER A 26 6.10 4.70 5.98
N SER A 27 5.98 5.45 7.07
CA SER A 27 4.94 6.48 7.22
C SER A 27 5.36 7.83 6.64
N ASP A 28 6.60 7.95 6.15
CA ASP A 28 7.11 9.16 5.51
C ASP A 28 6.93 9.08 3.98
N PRO A 29 6.00 9.86 3.39
CA PRO A 29 5.78 9.87 1.96
C PRO A 29 7.00 10.38 1.16
N LYS A 30 7.84 11.25 1.73
CA LYS A 30 9.04 11.75 1.02
C LYS A 30 10.06 10.65 0.83
N GLN A 31 10.35 9.91 1.91
CA GLN A 31 11.23 8.75 1.85
C GLN A 31 10.71 7.71 0.86
N PHE A 32 9.42 7.41 0.90
CA PHE A 32 8.79 6.48 -0.04
C PHE A 32 9.02 6.90 -1.50
N ILE A 33 8.74 8.16 -1.84
CA ILE A 33 8.94 8.68 -3.22
C ILE A 33 10.42 8.58 -3.62
N SER A 34 11.34 8.98 -2.74
CA SER A 34 12.79 8.91 -3.01
C SER A 34 13.25 7.48 -3.31
N GLU A 35 12.80 6.50 -2.52
CA GLU A 35 13.16 5.09 -2.73
C GLU A 35 12.63 4.54 -4.07
N VAL A 36 11.39 4.89 -4.44
CA VAL A 36 10.80 4.46 -5.73
C VAL A 36 11.55 5.09 -6.90
N VAL A 37 11.86 6.39 -6.82
CA VAL A 37 12.63 7.11 -7.85
C VAL A 37 14.03 6.52 -8.00
N ASP A 38 14.72 6.22 -6.90
CA ASP A 38 16.06 5.64 -6.95
C ASP A 38 16.06 4.24 -7.57
N LYS A 39 15.06 3.40 -7.25
CA LYS A 39 14.88 2.07 -7.86
C LYS A 39 14.64 2.19 -9.36
N ALA A 40 13.72 3.05 -9.79
CA ALA A 40 13.40 3.26 -11.20
C ALA A 40 14.60 3.82 -11.98
N LYS A 41 15.33 4.78 -11.39
CA LYS A 41 16.53 5.38 -11.99
C LYS A 41 17.57 4.30 -12.32
N LYS A 42 17.87 3.40 -11.39
CA LYS A 42 18.86 2.31 -11.62
C LYS A 42 18.51 1.48 -12.86
N ILE A 43 17.26 1.06 -13.01
CA ILE A 43 16.81 0.30 -14.19
C ILE A 43 16.96 1.12 -15.48
N LEU A 44 16.64 2.43 -15.43
CA LEU A 44 16.67 3.29 -16.60
C LEU A 44 18.09 3.61 -17.08
N VAL A 45 19.07 3.82 -16.20
CA VAL A 45 20.46 4.11 -16.59
C VAL A 45 21.25 2.87 -17.01
N GLU A 46 20.86 1.67 -16.61
CA GLU A 46 21.55 0.44 -17.04
C GLU A 46 21.40 0.18 -18.55
N THR A 47 22.44 -0.39 -19.18
CA THR A 47 22.44 -0.76 -20.60
C THR A 47 21.73 -2.10 -20.81
N ASN A 48 20.43 -2.13 -20.51
CA ASN A 48 19.55 -3.27 -20.73
C ASN A 48 18.60 -3.06 -21.92
N SER A 49 18.00 -4.14 -22.41
CA SER A 49 16.99 -4.09 -23.47
C SER A 49 15.75 -3.31 -23.02
N GLN A 50 15.00 -2.77 -23.98
CA GLN A 50 13.74 -2.09 -23.70
C GLN A 50 12.75 -3.02 -23.00
N GLU A 51 12.65 -4.28 -23.44
CA GLU A 51 11.76 -5.28 -22.84
C GLU A 51 12.08 -5.53 -21.37
N PHE A 52 13.37 -5.67 -21.03
CA PHE A 52 13.81 -5.83 -19.66
C PHE A 52 13.40 -4.63 -18.80
N LYS A 53 13.66 -3.41 -19.29
CA LYS A 53 13.30 -2.18 -18.57
C LYS A 53 11.79 -2.07 -18.35
N THR A 54 10.99 -2.38 -19.37
CA THR A 54 9.53 -2.39 -19.27
C THR A 54 9.07 -3.36 -18.19
N LYS A 55 9.61 -4.58 -18.16
CA LYS A 55 9.24 -5.60 -17.19
C LYS A 55 9.56 -5.17 -15.75
N GLU A 56 10.78 -4.71 -15.50
CA GLU A 56 11.20 -4.32 -14.14
C GLU A 56 10.52 -3.04 -13.65
N LEU A 57 10.31 -2.05 -14.54
CA LEU A 57 9.53 -0.86 -14.18
C LEU A 57 8.06 -1.21 -13.90
N SER A 58 7.47 -2.14 -14.65
CA SER A 58 6.11 -2.63 -14.40
C SER A 58 6.00 -3.30 -13.04
N LYS A 59 7.02 -4.07 -12.64
CA LYS A 59 7.09 -4.69 -11.31
C LYS A 59 7.11 -3.64 -10.19
N ILE A 60 7.93 -2.59 -10.32
CA ILE A 60 7.93 -1.48 -9.35
C ILE A 60 6.56 -0.83 -9.28
N ALA A 61 5.91 -0.57 -10.42
CA ALA A 61 4.59 0.03 -10.45
C ALA A 61 3.54 -0.84 -9.73
N MET A 62 3.54 -2.16 -9.99
CA MET A 62 2.63 -3.11 -9.33
C MET A 62 2.81 -3.15 -7.80
N GLU A 63 4.03 -2.94 -7.31
CA GLU A 63 4.34 -2.98 -5.87
C GLU A 63 4.05 -1.64 -5.16
N THR A 64 4.03 -0.52 -5.89
CA THR A 64 4.11 0.82 -5.28
C THR A 64 2.98 1.77 -5.68
N VAL A 65 2.18 1.43 -6.69
CA VAL A 65 1.15 2.31 -7.25
C VAL A 65 -0.23 1.68 -7.08
N ASP A 66 -1.21 2.49 -6.68
CA ASP A 66 -2.63 2.14 -6.77
C ASP A 66 -3.11 2.24 -8.22
N ILE A 67 -2.79 1.22 -9.03
CA ILE A 67 -3.12 1.16 -10.45
C ILE A 67 -4.65 1.21 -10.66
N GLN A 68 -5.42 0.54 -9.80
CA GLN A 68 -6.88 0.56 -9.86
C GLN A 68 -7.43 1.96 -9.57
N GLY A 69 -6.93 2.61 -8.52
CA GLY A 69 -7.31 3.98 -8.18
C GLY A 69 -7.03 4.96 -9.31
N ILE A 70 -5.85 4.87 -9.95
CA ILE A 70 -5.52 5.69 -11.14
C ILE A 70 -6.44 5.36 -12.31
N GLY A 71 -6.70 4.07 -12.56
CA GLY A 71 -7.64 3.63 -13.60
C GLY A 71 -9.03 4.22 -13.39
N TYR A 72 -9.58 4.09 -12.19
CA TYR A 72 -10.85 4.67 -11.80
C TYR A 72 -10.86 6.19 -11.86
N TYR A 73 -9.78 6.86 -11.48
CA TYR A 73 -9.66 8.31 -11.63
C TYR A 73 -9.69 8.73 -13.10
N THR A 74 -8.97 8.00 -13.95
CA THR A 74 -8.91 8.21 -15.40
C THR A 74 -10.28 8.01 -16.07
N LEU A 75 -11.02 6.99 -15.65
CA LEU A 75 -12.36 6.69 -16.15
C LEU A 75 -13.43 7.72 -15.70
N GLY A 76 -13.16 8.52 -14.68
CA GLY A 76 -14.07 9.57 -14.21
C GLY A 76 -15.45 9.02 -13.82
N ASN A 77 -16.52 9.58 -14.38
CA ASN A 77 -17.89 9.15 -14.04
C ASN A 77 -18.24 7.75 -14.55
N TYR A 78 -17.62 7.30 -15.66
CA TYR A 78 -17.87 5.98 -16.25
C TYR A 78 -17.47 4.83 -15.33
N ARG A 79 -16.58 5.06 -14.36
CA ARG A 79 -16.18 4.04 -13.38
C ARG A 79 -17.36 3.47 -12.59
N LYS A 80 -18.46 4.24 -12.45
CA LYS A 80 -19.67 3.82 -11.72
C LYS A 80 -20.51 2.80 -12.49
N GLU A 81 -20.26 2.68 -13.79
CA GLU A 81 -21.00 1.82 -14.71
C GLU A 81 -20.21 0.54 -15.02
N LEU A 82 -19.01 0.38 -14.44
CA LEU A 82 -18.22 -0.84 -14.58
C LEU A 82 -18.96 -2.00 -13.88
N SER A 83 -19.15 -3.10 -14.61
CA SER A 83 -19.49 -4.39 -14.03
C SER A 83 -18.24 -5.06 -13.48
N ASP A 84 -18.42 -6.00 -12.56
CA ASP A 84 -17.34 -6.81 -11.98
C ASP A 84 -16.75 -7.85 -12.96
N ASP A 85 -17.22 -7.87 -14.21
CA ASP A 85 -16.84 -8.80 -15.28
C ASP A 85 -15.55 -8.41 -16.01
#